data_AF-A0AAU3SFI3-F1
#
_entry.id   AF-A0AAU3SFI3-F1
#
_cell.length_a   1.000
_cell.length_b   1.000
_cell.length_c   1.000
_cell.angle_alpha   90.00
_cell.angle_beta   90.00
_cell.angle_gamma   90.00
#
_symmetry.space_group_name_H-M   'P 1'
#
loop_
_entity.id
_entity.type
_entity.pdbx_description
1 polymer ?
#
loop_
_entity_poly.entity_id
_entity_poly.type
_entity_poly.pdbx_seq_one_letter_code
_entity_poly.pdbx_strand_id
1 'polypeptide(L)'
;MELLWRTQRSNALVTWPDAVNERLDQLVAAGLAAGENANRSQLLAALVVQAELSPAFVSEVLQSYRSLSTDALDAANRSAAEQWPQVRRTGPRRETRRPPARGNGQSTGRSEDSFTINDAPRGPDTPNPEVHA
;
A
#
# COMPACT_ATOMS: atom_id res chain seq x y z
N MET A 1 36.06 6.95 3.32
CA MET A 1 34.70 7.54 3.29
C MET A 1 33.74 6.51 3.85
N GLU A 2 32.85 6.91 4.75
CA GLU A 2 31.73 6.06 5.15
C GLU A 2 30.62 6.19 4.11
N LEU A 3 29.97 5.07 3.76
CA LEU A 3 28.92 5.04 2.74
C LEU A 3 27.55 5.01 3.44
N LEU A 4 26.66 5.93 3.09
CA LEU A 4 25.36 6.13 3.77
C LEU A 4 24.47 4.87 3.85
N TRP A 5 24.71 3.85 3.01
CA TRP A 5 24.00 2.57 3.10
C TRP A 5 24.39 1.71 4.32
N ARG A 6 25.53 1.98 4.96
CA ARG A 6 26.01 1.34 6.19
C ARG A 6 25.54 2.03 7.47
N THR A 7 25.11 3.29 7.38
CA THR A 7 24.65 4.08 8.54
C THR A 7 23.38 3.47 9.14
N GLN A 8 23.24 3.59 10.47
CA GLN A 8 22.10 3.02 11.21
C GLN A 8 20.78 3.61 10.72
N ARG A 9 19.87 2.75 10.25
CA ARG A 9 18.56 3.16 9.71
C ARG A 9 17.55 3.34 10.84
N SER A 10 17.00 4.54 10.95
CA SER A 10 15.78 4.80 11.72
C SER A 10 14.54 4.65 10.82
N ASN A 11 13.41 4.22 11.40
CA ASN A 11 12.11 4.29 10.75
C ASN A 11 11.33 5.44 11.38
N ALA A 12 10.72 6.29 10.54
CA ALA A 12 9.80 7.33 10.99
C ALA A 12 8.36 6.96 10.58
N LEU A 13 7.44 6.94 11.54
CA LEU A 13 6.01 6.91 11.28
C LEU A 13 5.52 8.35 11.29
N VAL A 14 4.99 8.83 10.16
CA VAL A 14 4.51 10.20 9.97
C VAL A 14 3.01 10.14 9.64
N THR A 15 2.23 10.99 10.30
CA THR A 15 0.79 11.16 10.03
C THR A 15 0.58 12.56 9.44
N TRP A 16 -0.10 12.64 8.31
CA TRP A 16 -0.40 13.87 7.58
C TRP A 16 -1.79 13.76 6.91
N PRO A 17 -2.41 14.87 6.47
CA PRO A 17 -3.64 14.83 5.68
C PRO A 17 -3.49 14.08 4.36
N ASP A 18 -4.56 13.48 3.84
CA ASP A 18 -4.54 12.71 2.59
C ASP A 18 -4.06 13.54 1.39
N ALA A 19 -4.40 14.84 1.34
CA ALA A 19 -3.91 15.81 0.36
C ALA A 19 -2.38 15.89 0.27
N VAL A 20 -1.68 15.72 1.41
CA VAL A 20 -0.21 15.68 1.50
C VAL A 20 0.32 14.32 1.02
N ASN A 21 -0.39 13.23 1.32
CA ASN A 21 -0.05 11.91 0.79
C ASN A 21 -0.18 11.86 -0.74
N GLU A 22 -1.28 12.40 -1.29
CA GLU A 22 -1.47 12.50 -2.73
C GLU A 22 -0.35 13.32 -3.38
N ARG A 23 0.00 14.47 -2.79
CA ARG A 23 1.12 15.30 -3.28
C ARG A 23 2.47 14.57 -3.26
N LEU A 24 2.69 13.67 -2.30
CA LEU A 24 3.88 12.83 -2.26
C LEU A 24 3.86 11.75 -3.36
N ASP A 25 2.73 11.07 -3.59
CA ASP A 25 2.58 10.10 -4.68
C ASP A 25 2.70 10.76 -6.07
N GLN A 26 2.18 11.97 -6.20
CA GLN A 26 2.37 12.85 -7.34
C GLN A 26 3.88 13.10 -7.59
N LEU A 27 4.62 13.59 -6.60
CA LEU A 27 6.06 13.83 -6.75
C LEU A 27 6.87 12.55 -7.07
N VAL A 28 6.47 11.39 -6.53
CA VAL A 28 7.05 10.09 -6.92
C VAL A 28 6.77 9.77 -8.40
N ALA A 29 5.55 10.02 -8.89
CA ALA A 29 5.20 9.82 -10.29
C ALA A 29 5.99 10.75 -11.23
N ALA A 30 6.25 12.01 -10.81
CA ALA A 30 7.09 12.94 -11.56
C ALA A 30 8.56 12.47 -11.64
N GLY A 31 9.12 11.95 -10.54
CA GLY A 31 10.46 11.34 -10.54
C GLY A 31 10.54 10.14 -11.50
N LEU A 32 9.56 9.24 -11.44
CA LEU A 32 9.47 8.10 -12.36
C LEU A 32 9.29 8.52 -13.83
N ALA A 33 8.60 9.64 -14.09
CA ALA A 33 8.48 10.21 -15.44
C ALA A 33 9.81 10.77 -15.97
N ALA A 34 10.66 11.30 -15.09
CA ALA A 34 12.02 11.75 -15.42
C ALA A 34 13.03 10.58 -15.56
N GLY A 35 12.62 9.33 -15.29
CA GLY A 35 13.46 8.14 -15.33
C GLY A 35 14.12 7.77 -13.99
N GLU A 36 13.90 8.56 -12.93
CA GLU A 36 14.43 8.29 -11.60
C GLU A 36 13.61 7.24 -10.85
N ASN A 37 14.25 6.15 -10.43
CA ASN A 37 13.60 5.06 -9.70
C ASN A 37 13.49 5.39 -8.19
N ALA A 38 12.68 6.39 -7.88
CA ALA A 38 12.43 6.88 -6.54
C ALA A 38 11.21 6.21 -5.88
N ASN A 39 11.33 5.87 -4.59
CA ASN A 39 10.20 5.55 -3.72
C ASN A 39 9.88 6.70 -2.75
N ARG A 40 8.71 6.66 -2.10
CA ARG A 40 8.23 7.70 -1.15
C ARG A 40 9.28 8.06 -0.08
N SER A 41 9.96 7.07 0.50
CA SER A 41 10.95 7.28 1.56
C SER A 41 12.25 7.90 1.04
N GLN A 42 12.70 7.51 -0.16
CA GLN A 42 13.85 8.15 -0.81
C GLN A 42 13.55 9.60 -1.19
N LEU A 43 12.36 9.87 -1.72
CA LEU A 43 11.91 11.22 -2.06
C LEU A 43 11.82 12.10 -0.80
N LEU A 44 11.21 11.61 0.27
CA LEU A 44 11.13 12.32 1.55
C LEU A 44 12.54 12.61 2.11
N ALA A 45 13.44 11.64 2.06
CA ALA A 45 14.83 11.83 2.46
C ALA A 45 15.57 12.87 1.59
N ALA A 46 15.35 12.85 0.26
CA ALA A 46 15.95 13.82 -0.65
C ALA A 46 15.43 15.25 -0.44
N LEU A 47 14.15 15.41 -0.08
CA LEU A 47 13.56 16.70 0.32
C LEU A 47 14.15 17.19 1.65
N VAL A 48 14.29 16.32 2.65
CA VAL A 48 14.91 16.66 3.95
C VAL A 48 16.39 17.01 3.81
N VAL A 49 17.14 16.34 2.92
CA VAL A 49 18.56 16.62 2.66
C VAL A 49 18.79 17.91 1.86
N GLN A 50 17.81 18.36 1.06
CA GLN A 50 17.86 19.63 0.33
C GLN A 50 17.26 20.82 1.11
N ALA A 51 16.64 20.60 2.27
CA ALA A 51 16.08 21.68 3.08
C ALA A 51 17.19 22.55 3.70
N GLU A 52 17.04 23.87 3.65
CA GLU A 52 18.01 24.80 4.26
C GLU A 52 17.94 24.71 5.79
N LEU A 53 19.08 24.49 6.45
CA LEU A 53 19.18 24.41 7.92
C LEU A 53 19.25 25.81 8.57
N SER A 54 18.35 26.69 8.14
CA SER A 54 18.19 28.06 8.62
C SER A 54 16.97 28.18 9.55
N PRO A 55 17.11 28.75 10.77
CA PRO A 55 15.97 28.94 11.68
C PRO A 55 14.85 29.81 11.08
N ALA A 56 15.20 30.74 10.18
CA ALA A 56 14.23 31.56 9.47
C ALA A 56 13.47 30.72 8.41
N PHE A 57 14.19 29.99 7.55
CA PHE A 57 13.59 29.11 6.54
C PHE A 57 12.66 28.05 7.18
N VAL A 58 13.10 27.40 8.26
CA VAL A 58 12.30 26.40 8.96
C VAL A 58 11.04 27.01 9.59
N SER A 59 11.11 28.24 10.13
CA SER A 59 9.92 28.89 10.69
C SER A 59 8.94 29.36 9.60
N GLU A 60 9.43 29.86 8.47
CA GLU A 60 8.63 30.23 7.29
C GLU A 60 7.92 29.03 6.65
N VAL A 61 8.63 27.91 6.47
CA VAL A 61 8.05 26.64 5.97
C VAL A 61 6.98 26.12 6.92
N LEU A 62 7.23 26.12 8.23
CA LEU A 62 6.24 25.70 9.23
C LEU A 62 5.03 26.64 9.31
N GLN A 63 5.22 27.95 9.15
CA GLN A 63 4.12 28.91 9.12
C GLN A 63 3.27 28.73 7.85
N SER A 64 3.91 28.56 6.69
CA SER A 64 3.26 28.31 5.40
C SER A 64 2.46 27.01 5.39
N TYR A 65 3.00 25.94 5.98
CA TYR A 65 2.27 24.68 6.15
C TYR A 65 1.05 24.82 7.07
N ARG A 66 1.12 25.67 8.09
CA ARG A 66 0.02 25.92 9.05
C ARG A 66 -1.07 26.86 8.51
N SER A 67 -0.78 27.68 7.49
CA SER A 67 -1.76 28.57 6.85
C SER A 67 -2.38 27.99 5.57
N LEU A 68 -1.81 26.92 5.01
CA LEU A 68 -2.32 26.23 3.83
C LEU A 68 -3.63 25.48 4.13
N SER A 69 -4.71 25.81 3.43
CA SER A 69 -5.96 25.05 3.50
C SER A 69 -5.90 23.78 2.65
N THR A 70 -6.64 22.75 3.07
CA THR A 70 -6.76 21.49 2.32
C THR A 70 -7.31 21.73 0.92
N ASP A 71 -8.35 22.55 0.77
CA ASP A 71 -8.94 22.88 -0.54
C ASP A 71 -7.94 23.50 -1.53
N ALA A 72 -7.02 24.34 -1.03
CA ALA A 72 -5.97 24.97 -1.84
C ALA A 72 -4.90 23.97 -2.27
N LEU A 73 -4.51 23.05 -1.38
CA LEU A 73 -3.59 21.95 -1.71
C LEU A 73 -4.23 20.99 -2.72
N ASP A 74 -5.50 20.62 -2.54
CA ASP A 74 -6.24 19.75 -3.46
C ASP A 74 -6.44 20.39 -4.84
N ALA A 75 -6.68 21.71 -4.89
CA ALA A 75 -6.72 22.45 -6.15
C ALA A 75 -5.34 22.44 -6.85
N ALA A 76 -4.25 22.63 -6.09
CA ALA A 76 -2.89 22.55 -6.60
C ALA A 76 -2.46 21.12 -7.00
N ASN A 77 -3.04 20.09 -6.39
CA ASN A 77 -2.84 18.68 -6.75
C ASN A 77 -3.56 18.34 -8.06
N ARG A 78 -4.83 18.73 -8.22
CA ARG A 78 -5.57 18.54 -9.49
C ARG A 78 -4.86 19.25 -10.66
N SER A 79 -4.47 20.50 -10.45
CA SER A 79 -3.76 21.32 -11.45
C SER A 79 -2.41 20.70 -11.87
N ALA A 80 -1.69 20.06 -10.94
CA ALA A 80 -0.43 19.37 -11.25
C ALA A 80 -0.67 18.05 -12.01
N ALA A 81 -1.70 17.28 -11.64
CA ALA A 81 -2.05 16.03 -12.30
C ALA A 81 -2.48 16.23 -13.77
N GLU A 82 -3.08 17.37 -14.12
CA GLU A 82 -3.42 17.74 -15.50
C GLU A 82 -2.18 18.07 -16.36
N GLN A 83 -1.09 18.54 -15.74
CA GLN A 83 0.11 19.03 -16.43
C GLN A 83 1.17 17.96 -16.71
N TRP A 84 1.03 16.76 -16.13
CA TRP A 84 2.08 15.75 -16.17
C TRP A 84 1.75 14.57 -17.09
N PRO A 85 2.77 13.97 -17.75
CA PRO A 85 2.56 12.80 -18.60
C PRO A 85 2.04 11.62 -17.77
N GLN A 86 0.93 11.02 -18.21
CA GLN A 86 0.38 9.82 -17.57
C GLN A 86 1.34 8.64 -17.71
N VAL A 87 2.21 8.45 -16.71
CA VAL A 87 3.08 7.27 -16.59
C VAL A 87 2.20 6.03 -16.40
N ARG A 88 1.93 5.33 -17.51
CA ARG A 88 1.20 4.06 -17.49
C ARG A 88 2.00 3.05 -16.67
N ARG A 89 1.55 2.79 -15.45
CA ARG A 89 2.07 1.69 -14.62
C ARG A 89 1.78 0.36 -15.33
N THR A 90 2.76 -0.15 -16.08
CA THR A 90 2.73 -1.51 -16.65
C THR A 90 2.68 -2.51 -15.50
N GLY A 91 1.47 -2.91 -15.12
CA GLY A 91 1.24 -3.80 -13.99
C GLY A 91 1.91 -5.16 -14.18
N PRO A 92 2.24 -5.88 -13.08
CA PRO A 92 2.86 -7.20 -13.18
C PRO A 92 2.03 -8.15 -14.04
N ARG A 93 2.57 -8.51 -15.21
CA ARG A 93 1.95 -9.47 -16.12
C ARG A 93 1.89 -10.82 -15.41
N ARG A 94 0.74 -11.16 -14.84
CA ARG A 94 0.46 -12.52 -14.36
C ARG A 94 0.62 -13.48 -15.53
N GLU A 95 1.74 -14.18 -15.59
CA GLU A 95 1.83 -15.40 -16.38
C GLU A 95 0.84 -16.39 -15.79
N THR A 96 -0.28 -16.59 -16.51
CA THR A 96 -1.20 -17.68 -16.22
C THR A 96 -0.49 -18.99 -16.48
N ARG A 97 0.19 -19.50 -15.43
CA ARG A 97 0.95 -20.74 -15.42
C ARG A 97 0.01 -21.92 -15.68
N ARG A 98 -0.22 -22.18 -16.97
CA ARG A 98 -1.11 -23.22 -17.51
C ARG A 98 -0.79 -24.56 -16.84
N PRO A 99 -1.71 -25.17 -16.07
CA PRO A 99 -1.52 -26.53 -15.60
C PRO A 99 -1.43 -27.47 -16.81
N PRO A 100 -0.52 -28.45 -16.83
CA PRO A 100 -0.58 -29.51 -17.83
C PRO A 100 -1.91 -30.28 -17.67
N ALA A 101 -2.49 -30.69 -18.78
CA ALA A 101 -3.80 -31.34 -18.77
C ALA A 101 -3.76 -32.67 -18.00
N ARG A 102 -4.77 -32.93 -17.15
CA ARG A 102 -5.00 -34.27 -16.60
C ARG A 102 -5.41 -35.20 -17.74
N GLY A 103 -4.55 -36.14 -18.10
CA GLY A 103 -4.94 -37.29 -18.90
C GLY A 103 -5.77 -38.26 -18.06
N ASN A 104 -6.98 -38.57 -18.52
CA ASN A 104 -7.82 -39.62 -17.93
C ASN A 104 -7.43 -40.98 -18.52
N GLY A 105 -7.58 -42.07 -17.75
CA GLY A 105 -7.73 -43.41 -18.32
C GLY A 105 -6.85 -44.51 -17.74
N GLN A 106 -7.31 -45.10 -16.63
CA GLN A 106 -7.69 -46.52 -16.64
C GLN A 106 -8.55 -46.89 -15.43
N SER A 107 -9.45 -47.84 -15.65
CA SER A 107 -10.39 -48.37 -14.67
C SER A 107 -10.21 -49.87 -14.55
N THR A 108 -10.19 -50.37 -13.32
CA THR A 108 -10.67 -51.72 -12.98
C THR A 108 -11.38 -51.60 -11.64
N GLY A 109 -12.67 -51.92 -11.59
CA GLY A 109 -13.49 -51.76 -10.38
C GLY A 109 -13.38 -52.96 -9.46
N ARG A 110 -14.17 -52.96 -8.37
CA ARG A 110 -14.80 -54.17 -7.81
C ARG A 110 -15.86 -53.83 -6.75
N SER A 111 -16.98 -54.57 -6.83
CA SER A 111 -18.01 -54.82 -5.80
C SER A 111 -18.73 -53.64 -5.15
N GLU A 112 -20.04 -53.69 -5.29
CA GLU A 112 -21.03 -53.12 -4.38
C GLU A 112 -20.76 -53.49 -2.91
N ASP A 113 -21.25 -52.66 -1.97
CA ASP A 113 -22.23 -53.17 -1.00
C ASP A 113 -23.14 -52.07 -0.39
N SER A 114 -24.38 -52.50 -0.13
CA SER A 114 -25.47 -52.04 0.76
C SER A 114 -25.34 -50.72 1.58
N PHE A 115 -26.33 -49.81 1.59
CA PHE A 115 -27.55 -49.80 2.45
C PHE A 115 -27.21 -49.69 3.98
N THR A 116 -27.72 -48.75 4.81
CA THR A 116 -28.80 -47.73 4.65
C THR A 116 -28.84 -46.73 5.85
N ILE A 117 -29.64 -45.66 5.69
CA ILE A 117 -30.46 -44.97 6.73
C ILE A 117 -29.75 -44.06 7.77
N ASN A 118 -30.45 -42.94 8.00
CA ASN A 118 -30.36 -41.91 9.04
C ASN A 118 -29.82 -42.32 10.43
N ASP A 119 -29.15 -41.38 11.10
CA ASP A 119 -29.74 -40.79 12.32
C ASP A 119 -29.32 -39.31 12.50
N ALA A 120 -30.12 -38.52 13.23
CA ALA A 120 -29.81 -37.13 13.60
C ALA A 120 -30.70 -36.58 14.74
N PRO A 121 -30.14 -36.37 15.95
CA PRO A 121 -30.57 -35.32 16.89
C PRO A 121 -29.67 -34.09 16.71
N ARG A 122 -30.15 -32.86 16.50
CA ARG A 122 -30.98 -32.02 17.39
C ARG A 122 -30.44 -31.92 18.83
N GLY A 123 -29.78 -30.79 19.11
CA GLY A 123 -29.42 -30.35 20.46
C GLY A 123 -28.90 -28.91 20.45
N PRO A 124 -29.77 -27.90 20.48
CA PRO A 124 -29.37 -26.50 20.68
C PRO A 124 -29.38 -26.16 22.18
N ASP A 125 -28.36 -25.45 22.66
CA ASP A 125 -28.41 -24.72 23.94
C ASP A 125 -27.58 -23.44 23.88
N THR A 126 -27.96 -22.43 24.68
CA THR A 126 -27.47 -21.04 24.65
C THR A 126 -27.94 -20.30 25.93
N PRO A 127 -27.39 -19.13 26.33
CA PRO A 127 -26.01 -18.64 26.26
C PRO A 127 -25.20 -19.18 27.48
N ASN A 128 -24.82 -18.54 28.60
CA ASN A 128 -24.61 -17.13 29.01
C ASN A 128 -23.63 -17.07 30.22
N PRO A 129 -22.76 -16.05 30.37
CA PRO A 129 -21.94 -15.88 31.57
C PRO A 129 -22.63 -15.03 32.65
N GLU A 130 -22.53 -15.46 33.92
CA GLU A 130 -22.75 -14.62 35.11
C GLU A 130 -21.42 -13.93 35.46
N VAL A 131 -21.31 -12.59 35.47
CA VAL A 131 -21.87 -11.57 36.39
C VAL A 131 -20.94 -11.29 37.59
N HIS A 132 -20.74 -10.01 37.88
CA HIS A 132 -19.83 -9.49 38.91
C HIS A 132 -20.32 -9.74 40.35
N ALA A 133 -19.35 -9.93 41.26
CA ALA A 133 -19.37 -9.40 42.62
C ALA A 133 -17.93 -9.03 43.01
#